data_AF-A0A1G9AVJ1-F1
#
_entry.id   AF-A0A1G9AVJ1-F1
#
_cell.length_a   1.000
_cell.length_b   1.000
_cell.length_c   1.000
_cell.angle_alpha   90.00
_cell.angle_beta   90.00
_cell.angle_gamma   90.00
#
_symmetry.space_group_name_H-M   'P 1'
#
loop_
_entity.id
_entity.type
_entity.pdbx_description
1 polymer ?
#
loop_
_entity_poly.entity_id
_entity_poly.type
_entity_poly.pdbx_seq_one_letter_code
_entity_poly.pdbx_strand_id
1 'polypeptide(L)'
;MTLYSDAYLEHYADRFIALRLARHGVNLAQYLAHPERYEARALEPEPPLAAQRAVALRLWWGWDTGLAPRGDGGEATGLPENWQDWRELLAQWRADAEAAEREVAHLPRRNGAVIEPLHHHRYERRNNSNFSKRGA
;
A
#
# COMPACT_ATOMS: atom_id res chain seq x y z
N MET A 1 20.64 33.87 0.53
CA MET A 1 19.55 34.24 1.43
C MET A 1 19.06 35.60 0.97
N THR A 2 17.89 35.64 0.34
CA THR A 2 17.33 36.86 -0.26
C THR A 2 16.63 37.64 0.84
N LEU A 3 16.99 38.92 1.02
CA LEU A 3 16.32 39.81 1.96
C LEU A 3 15.28 40.61 1.17
N TYR A 4 14.02 40.56 1.63
CA TYR A 4 12.91 41.31 1.06
C TYR A 4 12.59 42.51 1.95
N SER A 5 12.10 43.60 1.36
CA SER A 5 11.59 44.73 2.15
C SER A 5 10.23 44.39 2.76
N ASP A 6 9.89 45.03 3.88
CA ASP A 6 8.60 44.81 4.55
C ASP A 6 7.41 45.12 3.62
N ALA A 7 7.47 46.24 2.88
CA ALA A 7 6.43 46.59 1.90
C ALA A 7 6.26 45.53 0.80
N TYR A 8 7.34 44.86 0.40
CA TYR A 8 7.27 43.76 -0.57
C TYR A 8 6.60 42.53 0.05
N LEU A 9 6.97 42.19 1.29
CA LEU A 9 6.39 41.07 2.02
C LEU A 9 4.89 41.27 2.26
N GLU A 10 4.47 42.46 2.68
CA GLU A 10 3.06 42.78 2.90
C GLU A 10 2.24 42.66 1.60
N HIS A 11 2.71 43.28 0.51
CA HIS A 11 2.03 43.22 -0.79
C HIS A 11 1.80 41.77 -1.26
N TYR A 12 2.84 40.94 -1.20
CA TYR A 12 2.74 39.55 -1.66
C TYR A 12 2.07 38.63 -0.63
N ALA A 13 2.08 38.96 0.66
CA ALA A 13 1.28 38.24 1.66
C ALA A 13 -0.21 38.44 1.42
N ASP A 14 -0.64 39.68 1.14
CA ASP A 14 -2.03 40.00 0.82
C ASP A 14 -2.48 39.27 -0.45
N ARG A 15 -1.64 39.29 -1.50
CA ARG A 15 -1.92 38.54 -2.73
C ARG A 15 -1.97 37.04 -2.51
N PHE A 16 -1.07 36.48 -1.70
CA PHE A 16 -1.06 35.05 -1.37
C PHE A 16 -2.38 34.61 -0.71
N ILE A 17 -2.92 35.44 0.19
CA ILE A 17 -4.21 35.19 0.85
C ILE A 17 -5.37 35.34 -0.15
N ALA A 18 -5.39 36.43 -0.94
CA ALA A 18 -6.43 36.70 -1.92
C ALA A 18 -6.56 35.58 -2.97
N LEU A 19 -5.43 35.03 -3.42
CA LEU A 19 -5.36 33.92 -4.38
C LEU A 19 -5.48 32.54 -3.73
N ARG A 20 -5.59 32.47 -2.39
CA ARG A 20 -5.76 31.24 -1.60
C ARG A 20 -4.74 30.15 -1.98
N LEU A 21 -3.51 30.54 -2.30
CA LEU A 21 -2.47 29.65 -2.84
C LEU A 21 -2.10 28.49 -1.91
N ALA A 22 -2.35 28.63 -0.60
CA ALA A 22 -2.25 27.54 0.36
C ALA A 22 -3.09 26.31 -0.03
N ARG A 23 -4.27 26.51 -0.66
CA ARG A 23 -5.13 25.41 -1.13
C ARG A 23 -4.49 24.64 -2.29
N HIS A 24 -3.64 25.28 -3.08
CA HIS A 24 -2.86 24.66 -4.14
C HIS A 24 -1.56 24.01 -3.63
N GLY A 25 -1.36 23.95 -2.30
CA GLY A 25 -0.22 23.31 -1.66
C GLY A 25 1.08 24.13 -1.74
N VAL A 26 0.97 25.45 -1.94
CA VAL A 26 2.10 26.37 -2.04
C VAL A 26 2.21 27.18 -0.76
N ASN A 27 3.41 27.31 -0.22
CA ASN A 27 3.65 28.19 0.93
C ASN A 27 4.17 29.58 0.51
N LEU A 28 4.14 30.55 1.42
CA LEU A 28 4.53 31.93 1.11
C LEU A 28 5.98 32.04 0.61
N ALA A 29 6.92 31.32 1.21
CA ALA A 29 8.32 31.35 0.79
C ALA A 29 8.51 30.83 -0.65
N GLN A 30 7.79 29.77 -1.03
CA GLN A 30 7.77 29.25 -2.40
C GLN A 30 7.14 30.26 -3.36
N TYR A 31 6.04 30.91 -2.96
CA TYR A 31 5.39 31.95 -3.76
C TYR A 31 6.33 33.13 -4.04
N LEU A 32 7.00 33.65 -3.01
CA LEU A 32 7.92 34.78 -3.12
C LEU A 32 9.13 34.48 -4.03
N ALA A 33 9.51 33.21 -4.20
CA ALA A 33 10.58 32.82 -5.10
C ALA A 33 10.20 33.03 -6.58
N HIS A 34 8.94 32.75 -6.94
CA HIS A 34 8.44 32.86 -8.32
C HIS A 34 6.96 33.26 -8.38
N PRO A 35 6.58 34.52 -8.07
CA PRO A 35 5.18 34.92 -7.91
C PRO A 35 4.33 34.64 -9.16
N GLU A 36 4.80 35.11 -10.32
CA GLU A 36 4.17 34.99 -11.65
C GLU A 36 3.64 33.56 -11.93
N ARG A 37 4.45 32.54 -11.59
CA ARG A 37 4.16 31.13 -11.87
C ARG A 37 2.97 30.62 -11.05
N TYR A 38 2.86 31.07 -9.81
CA TYR A 38 1.81 30.62 -8.92
C TYR A 38 0.53 31.45 -9.07
N GLU A 39 0.64 32.72 -9.48
CA GLU A 39 -0.53 33.52 -9.84
C GLU A 39 -1.28 32.91 -11.03
N ALA A 40 -0.56 32.46 -12.06
CA ALA A 40 -1.18 31.74 -13.18
C ALA A 40 -1.90 30.46 -12.71
N ARG A 41 -1.33 29.76 -11.72
CA ARG A 41 -1.92 28.54 -11.14
C ARG A 41 -3.18 28.81 -10.32
N ALA A 42 -3.34 30.01 -9.75
CA ALA A 42 -4.55 30.38 -9.03
C ALA A 42 -5.79 30.51 -9.95
N LEU A 43 -5.58 30.60 -11.26
CA LEU A 43 -6.66 30.55 -12.25
C LEU A 43 -7.17 29.12 -12.52
N GLU A 44 -6.41 28.10 -12.12
CA GLU A 44 -6.85 26.72 -12.21
C GLU A 44 -7.97 26.45 -11.19
N PRO A 45 -8.93 25.55 -11.51
CA PRO A 45 -9.96 25.17 -10.56
C PRO A 45 -9.33 24.68 -9.25
N GLU A 46 -9.83 25.22 -8.13
CA GLU A 46 -9.30 24.88 -6.82
C GLU A 46 -9.37 23.37 -6.59
N PRO A 47 -8.31 22.76 -6.05
CA PRO A 47 -8.33 21.35 -5.76
C PRO A 47 -9.39 21.05 -4.68
N PRO A 48 -10.08 19.90 -4.77
CA PRO A 48 -11.10 19.52 -3.80
C PRO A 48 -10.49 19.41 -2.39
N LEU A 49 -11.27 19.81 -1.39
CA LEU A 49 -10.95 19.62 0.03
C LEU A 49 -10.73 18.14 0.35
N ALA A 50 -10.00 17.84 1.42
CA ALA A 50 -9.77 16.45 1.84
C ALA A 50 -11.09 15.68 2.03
N ALA A 51 -12.10 16.30 2.63
CA ALA A 51 -13.44 15.71 2.77
C ALA A 51 -14.12 15.47 1.40
N GLN A 52 -14.01 16.41 0.47
CA GLN A 52 -14.56 16.26 -0.89
C GLN A 52 -13.83 15.16 -1.66
N ARG A 53 -12.50 15.05 -1.53
CA ARG A 53 -11.70 13.95 -2.10
C ARG A 53 -12.13 12.60 -1.53
N ALA A 54 -12.34 12.51 -0.22
CA ALA A 54 -12.82 11.28 0.41
C ALA A 54 -14.19 10.86 -0.13
N VAL A 55 -15.11 11.80 -0.32
CA VAL A 55 -16.41 11.54 -0.94
C VAL A 55 -16.25 11.10 -2.41
N ALA A 56 -15.42 11.79 -3.19
CA ALA A 56 -15.15 11.43 -4.59
C ALA A 56 -14.57 10.02 -4.72
N LEU A 57 -13.60 9.67 -3.86
CA LEU A 57 -13.02 8.32 -3.82
C LEU A 57 -14.05 7.27 -3.41
N ARG A 58 -14.91 7.58 -2.43
CA ARG A 58 -15.99 6.68 -2.01
C ARG A 58 -16.99 6.43 -3.14
N LEU A 59 -17.38 7.49 -3.86
CA LEU A 59 -18.27 7.38 -5.02
C LEU A 59 -17.62 6.57 -6.13
N TRP A 60 -16.36 6.87 -6.46
CA TRP A 60 -15.59 6.13 -7.46
C TRP A 60 -15.48 4.65 -7.11
N TRP A 61 -15.13 4.32 -5.86
CA TRP A 61 -15.06 2.94 -5.37
C TRP A 61 -16.42 2.24 -5.47
N GLY A 62 -17.50 2.91 -5.08
CA GLY A 62 -18.86 2.39 -5.24
C GLY A 62 -19.20 2.10 -6.71
N TRP A 63 -18.77 2.96 -7.63
CA TRP A 63 -19.00 2.77 -9.07
C TRP A 63 -18.18 1.59 -9.61
N ASP A 64 -16.91 1.49 -9.22
CA ASP A 64 -15.99 0.42 -9.61
C ASP A 64 -16.47 -0.97 -9.12
N THR A 65 -17.04 -1.01 -7.90
CA THR A 65 -17.55 -2.25 -7.28
C THR A 65 -19.02 -2.54 -7.58
N GLY A 66 -19.74 -1.64 -8.26
CA GLY A 66 -21.18 -1.76 -8.48
C GLY A 66 -22.06 -1.56 -7.24
N LEU A 67 -21.47 -1.10 -6.12
CA LEU A 67 -22.14 -0.78 -4.86
C LEU A 67 -22.74 0.63 -4.82
N ALA A 68 -22.49 1.43 -5.84
CA ALA A 68 -23.05 2.77 -5.92
C ALA A 68 -24.58 2.73 -6.09
N PRO A 69 -25.30 3.65 -5.43
CA PRO A 69 -26.72 3.79 -5.68
C PRO A 69 -26.91 4.11 -7.16
N ARG A 70 -27.68 3.27 -7.86
CA ARG A 70 -28.15 3.61 -9.20
C ARG A 70 -29.01 4.87 -9.05
N GLY A 71 -28.93 5.77 -10.02
CA GLY A 71 -29.68 7.05 -10.01
C GLY A 71 -31.21 6.89 -10.09
N ASP A 72 -31.74 5.69 -9.87
CA ASP A 72 -33.16 5.33 -9.83
C ASP A 72 -33.76 5.44 -8.42
N GLY A 73 -32.97 5.81 -7.41
CA GLY A 73 -33.44 5.86 -6.02
C GLY A 73 -33.58 4.47 -5.39
N GLY A 74 -32.99 3.45 -6.00
CA GLY A 74 -32.87 2.12 -5.42
C GLY A 74 -32.01 2.13 -4.15
N GLU A 75 -32.37 1.26 -3.21
CA GLU A 75 -31.59 0.99 -2.00
C GLU A 75 -30.14 0.69 -2.39
N ALA A 76 -29.18 1.35 -1.74
CA ALA A 76 -27.77 1.07 -2.00
C ALA A 76 -27.55 -0.43 -1.86
N THR A 77 -27.02 -1.08 -2.89
CA THR A 77 -26.75 -2.51 -2.87
C THR A 77 -25.87 -2.77 -1.65
N GLY A 78 -26.44 -3.40 -0.61
CA GLY A 78 -25.69 -3.77 0.57
C GLY A 78 -24.47 -4.59 0.16
N LEU A 79 -23.42 -4.54 0.97
CA LEU A 79 -22.31 -5.47 0.79
C LEU A 79 -22.91 -6.89 0.82
N PRO A 80 -22.55 -7.76 -0.13
CA PRO A 80 -23.11 -9.10 -0.16
C PRO A 80 -22.80 -9.83 1.16
N GLU A 81 -23.63 -10.79 1.57
CA GLU A 81 -23.49 -11.49 2.86
C GLU A 81 -22.10 -12.15 3.06
N ASN A 82 -21.39 -12.41 1.96
CA ASN A 82 -20.04 -12.97 1.94
C ASN A 82 -18.94 -11.90 1.83
N TRP A 83 -19.24 -10.62 2.02
CA TRP A 83 -18.24 -9.56 1.99
C TRP A 83 -17.25 -9.72 3.14
N GLN A 84 -16.00 -9.96 2.77
CA GLN A 84 -14.88 -9.98 3.71
C GLN A 84 -14.14 -8.64 3.61
N ASP A 85 -13.88 -8.00 4.75
CA ASP A 85 -13.01 -6.83 4.79
C ASP A 85 -11.59 -7.26 4.39
N TRP A 86 -11.07 -6.68 3.31
CA TRP A 86 -9.73 -6.97 2.81
C TRP A 86 -8.64 -6.70 3.85
N ARG A 87 -8.87 -5.80 4.81
CA ARG A 87 -7.95 -5.52 5.92
C ARG A 87 -7.88 -6.69 6.88
N GLU A 88 -9.03 -7.30 7.20
CA GLU A 88 -9.11 -8.48 8.04
C GLU A 88 -8.51 -9.69 7.32
N LEU A 89 -8.76 -9.83 6.02
CA LEU A 89 -8.16 -10.89 5.20
C LEU A 89 -6.63 -10.80 5.17
N LEU A 90 -6.07 -9.59 4.99
CA LEU A 90 -4.62 -9.38 5.08
C LEU A 90 -4.06 -9.64 6.49
N ALA A 91 -4.81 -9.26 7.53
CA ALA A 91 -4.40 -9.53 8.91
C ALA A 91 -4.37 -11.04 9.18
N GLN A 92 -5.38 -11.77 8.72
CA GLN A 92 -5.45 -13.23 8.81
C GLN A 92 -4.27 -13.88 8.07
N TRP A 93 -4.00 -13.48 6.82
CA TRP A 93 -2.86 -14.02 6.07
C TRP A 93 -1.51 -13.77 6.74
N ARG A 94 -1.32 -12.61 7.39
CA ARG A 94 -0.11 -12.35 8.18
C ARG A 94 -0.02 -13.28 9.38
N ALA A 95 -1.11 -13.45 10.11
CA ALA A 95 -1.16 -14.36 11.25
C ALA A 95 -0.89 -15.82 10.84
N ASP A 96 -1.46 -16.26 9.72
CA ASP A 96 -1.24 -17.60 9.15
C ASP A 96 0.21 -17.79 8.73
N ALA A 97 0.82 -16.79 8.08
CA ALA A 97 2.23 -16.82 7.68
C ALA A 97 3.15 -16.89 8.90
N GLU A 98 2.91 -16.08 9.94
CA GLU A 98 3.67 -16.14 11.19
C GLU A 98 3.50 -17.48 11.92
N ALA A 99 2.30 -18.07 11.88
CA ALA A 99 2.05 -19.39 12.45
C ALA A 99 2.84 -20.47 11.70
N ALA A 100 2.79 -20.46 10.37
CA ALA A 100 3.55 -21.38 9.53
C ALA A 100 5.07 -21.23 9.74
N GLU A 101 5.58 -20.01 9.85
CA GLU A 101 6.99 -19.75 10.16
C GLU A 101 7.40 -20.31 11.53
N ARG A 102 6.53 -20.18 12.55
CA ARG A 102 6.75 -20.76 13.89
C ARG A 102 6.81 -22.28 13.85
N GLU A 103 5.96 -22.93 13.06
CA GLU A 103 5.95 -24.39 12.93
C GLU A 103 7.27 -24.92 12.39
N VAL A 104 7.86 -24.27 11.37
CA VAL A 104 9.11 -24.74 10.74
C VAL A 104 10.38 -24.17 11.38
N ALA A 105 10.26 -23.31 12.40
CA ALA A 105 11.39 -22.64 13.04
C ALA A 105 12.39 -23.61 13.70
N HIS A 106 11.92 -24.79 14.11
CA HIS A 106 12.75 -25.81 14.74
C HIS A 106 13.55 -26.67 13.74
N LEU A 107 13.24 -26.59 12.44
CA LEU A 107 13.89 -27.38 11.40
C LEU A 107 15.26 -26.80 11.02
N PRO A 108 16.23 -27.66 10.63
CA PRO A 108 17.55 -27.20 10.22
C PRO A 108 17.47 -26.38 8.93
N ARG A 109 18.39 -25.41 8.80
CA ARG A 109 18.47 -24.51 7.64
C ARG A 109 19.79 -24.67 6.88
N ARG A 110 19.76 -24.51 5.56
CA ARG A 110 20.94 -24.39 4.70
C ARG A 110 20.73 -23.23 3.73
N ASN A 111 21.66 -22.27 3.72
CA ASN A 111 21.56 -21.05 2.91
C ASN A 111 20.23 -20.30 3.09
N GLY A 112 19.67 -20.30 4.30
CA GLY A 112 18.40 -19.63 4.61
C GLY A 112 17.13 -20.42 4.25
N ALA A 113 17.22 -21.51 3.50
CA ALA A 113 16.09 -22.41 3.23
C ALA A 113 15.95 -23.47 4.33
N VAL A 114 14.70 -23.77 4.71
CA VAL A 114 14.36 -24.88 5.61
C VAL A 114 14.61 -26.21 4.91
N ILE A 115 15.27 -27.15 5.60
CA ILE A 115 15.48 -28.52 5.14
C ILE A 115 14.72 -29.46 6.05
N GLU A 116 13.79 -30.23 5.49
CA GLU A 116 13.19 -31.37 6.19
C GLU A 116 14.22 -32.51 6.31
N PRO A 117 14.48 -33.04 7.52
CA PRO A 117 15.39 -34.15 7.70
C PRO A 117 14.86 -35.39 6.98
N LEU A 118 15.61 -35.88 5.98
CA LEU A 118 15.27 -37.10 5.28
C LEU A 118 15.55 -38.32 6.17
N HIS A 119 14.51 -38.92 6.73
CA HIS A 119 14.62 -40.15 7.51
C HIS A 119 14.80 -41.35 6.58
N HIS A 120 16.04 -41.84 6.45
CA HIS A 120 16.30 -43.09 5.74
C HIS A 120 15.91 -44.28 6.61
N HIS A 121 14.89 -45.03 6.20
CA HIS A 121 14.61 -46.34 6.78
C HIS A 121 15.68 -47.33 6.30
N ARG A 122 16.59 -47.73 7.20
CA ARG A 122 17.64 -48.69 6.87
C ARG A 122 17.10 -50.11 7.08
N TYR A 123 16.87 -50.83 6.00
CA TYR A 123 16.56 -52.26 6.08
C TYR A 123 17.78 -53.03 6.60
N GLU A 124 17.55 -54.02 7.47
CA GLU A 124 18.60 -54.91 7.97
C GLU A 124 19.27 -55.63 6.79
N ARG A 125 20.60 -55.52 6.70
CA ARG A 125 21.38 -56.25 5.70
C ARG A 125 21.39 -57.75 6.04
N ARG A 126 20.55 -58.53 5.37
CA ARG A 126 20.73 -59.98 5.28
C ARG A 126 21.88 -60.28 4.32
N ASN A 127 23.00 -60.73 4.88
CA ASN A 127 24.22 -61.12 4.16
C ASN A 127 24.04 -62.48 3.42
N ASN A 128 23.07 -62.57 2.50
CA ASN A 128 22.82 -63.81 1.72
C ASN A 128 23.36 -63.75 0.28
N SER A 129 24.26 -62.82 -0.05
CA SER A 129 24.84 -62.74 -1.38
C SER A 129 26.07 -63.65 -1.50
N ASN A 130 25.87 -64.89 -1.94
CA ASN A 130 26.95 -65.81 -2.33
C ASN A 130 27.49 -65.45 -3.72
N PHE A 131 28.29 -64.39 -3.81
CA PHE A 131 29.12 -64.15 -4.99
C PHE A 131 30.45 -64.88 -4.82
N SER A 132 30.54 -66.11 -5.35
CA SER A 132 31.82 -66.81 -5.48
C SER A 132 32.62 -66.19 -6.62
N LYS A 133 33.82 -65.69 -6.32
CA LYS A 133 34.78 -65.18 -7.31
C LYS A 133 35.25 -66.35 -8.15
N ARG A 134 34.89 -66.38 -9.44
CA ARG A 134 35.26 -67.45 -10.37
C ARG A 134 36.70 -67.25 -10.84
N GLY A 135 37.63 -68.05 -10.28
CA GLY A 135 38.93 -68.45 -10.86
C GLY A 135 40.01 -67.38 -11.12
N ALA A 136 41.19 -67.57 -10.53
CA ALA A 136 42.49 -67.21 -11.09
C ALA A 136 43.36 -68.48 -11.09
#